data_AF-A0A7X8MMG9-F1
#
_entry.id   AF-A0A7X8MMG9-F1
#
_cell.length_a   1.000
_cell.length_b   1.000
_cell.length_c   1.000
_cell.angle_alpha   90.00
_cell.angle_beta   90.00
_cell.angle_gamma   90.00
#
_symmetry.space_group_name_H-M   'P 1'
#
loop_
_entity.id
_entity.type
_entity.pdbx_description
1 polymer ?
#
loop_
_entity_poly.entity_id
_entity_poly.type
_entity_poly.pdbx_seq_one_letter_code
_entity_poly.pdbx_strand_id
1 'polypeptide(L)'
;MSWKSRLKLKDFRVRAKPSNAFWLGLLFGTIVFTIVFWGIDYSLGTGDEALKVALVLPAYFFAGIFIVLLVGSYALDYRIKDGNLLICWGFRTIKIPLSEINEVIKVTGKSNLYSILGVSWPGYMVGLYTAKGLGPVKMYATQPYQGFVYLKTNRGFFGLTPTNNALIDRIAEETDKEITYIDMDAIPPEIKGRSILDDGFYRLLYILNILLLVAFAVYLAVFFPGSGAPPFIVLLLVLAVALFFFNIGNAGRLYQFSEMGGYTLLVIGLAVTGIFLILALSEITL
;
A
#
# COMPACT_ATOMS: atom_id res chain seq x y z
N MET A 1 -41.84 8.29 22.43
CA MET A 1 -40.92 8.19 21.27
C MET A 1 -41.66 7.47 20.14
N SER A 2 -41.94 8.14 19.02
CA SER A 2 -42.87 7.63 17.98
C SER A 2 -42.22 6.57 17.07
N TRP A 3 -43.01 5.60 16.60
CA TRP A 3 -42.54 4.45 15.80
C TRP A 3 -41.78 4.87 14.52
N LYS A 4 -42.09 6.05 13.97
CA LYS A 4 -41.39 6.63 12.81
C LYS A 4 -39.96 7.09 13.11
N SER A 5 -39.59 7.36 14.37
CA SER A 5 -38.22 7.71 14.76
C SER A 5 -37.30 6.50 14.91
N ARG A 6 -37.85 5.27 15.04
CA ARG A 6 -37.04 4.03 15.09
C ARG A 6 -36.61 3.54 13.70
N LEU A 7 -37.32 3.93 12.63
CA LEU A 7 -37.06 3.46 11.26
C LEU A 7 -35.98 4.27 10.52
N LYS A 8 -35.62 5.48 10.99
CA LYS A 8 -34.51 6.28 10.42
C LYS A 8 -33.13 5.92 10.98
N LEU A 9 -33.03 5.01 11.94
CA LEU A 9 -31.80 4.68 12.68
C LEU A 9 -31.10 3.38 12.23
N LYS A 10 -31.53 2.73 11.14
CA LYS A 10 -31.04 1.39 10.78
C LYS A 10 -29.81 1.33 9.87
N ASP A 11 -29.48 2.41 9.17
CA ASP A 11 -28.35 2.45 8.24
C ASP A 11 -27.52 3.71 8.52
N PHE A 12 -26.45 3.55 9.30
CA PHE A 12 -25.44 4.59 9.49
C PHE A 12 -24.28 4.35 8.53
N ARG A 13 -23.78 5.39 7.86
CA ARG A 13 -22.68 5.29 6.89
C ARG A 13 -21.71 6.45 7.05
N VAL A 14 -20.43 6.13 7.07
CA VAL A 14 -19.32 7.09 7.09
C VAL A 14 -18.27 6.64 6.09
N ARG A 15 -17.76 7.57 5.26
CA ARG A 15 -16.65 7.29 4.37
C ARG A 15 -15.32 7.26 5.13
N ALA A 16 -14.34 6.57 4.55
CA ALA A 16 -12.96 6.76 4.97
C ALA A 16 -12.50 8.20 4.72
N LYS A 17 -11.47 8.66 5.44
CA LYS A 17 -10.87 9.98 5.25
C LYS A 17 -10.54 10.22 3.77
N PRO A 18 -10.80 11.43 3.24
CA PRO A 18 -10.53 11.75 1.85
C PRO A 18 -9.03 11.59 1.54
N SER A 19 -8.73 11.08 0.36
CA SER A 19 -7.38 10.77 -0.07
C SER A 19 -7.29 10.75 -1.59
N ASN A 20 -6.14 11.17 -2.11
CA ASN A 20 -5.83 11.11 -3.55
C ASN A 20 -5.32 9.73 -3.99
N ALA A 21 -5.36 8.73 -3.11
CA ALA A 21 -4.84 7.39 -3.35
C ALA A 21 -5.36 6.74 -4.63
N PHE A 22 -6.64 6.90 -4.96
CA PHE A 22 -7.20 6.37 -6.19
C PHE A 22 -6.55 7.01 -7.42
N TRP A 23 -6.48 8.34 -7.48
CA TRP A 23 -5.92 9.05 -8.63
C TRP A 23 -4.42 8.81 -8.79
N LEU A 24 -3.68 8.82 -7.68
CA LEU A 24 -2.26 8.49 -7.68
C LEU A 24 -2.02 7.04 -8.13
N GLY A 25 -2.81 6.10 -7.61
CA GLY A 25 -2.77 4.71 -8.03
C GLY A 25 -3.07 4.56 -9.51
N LEU A 26 -4.14 5.17 -10.00
CA LEU A 26 -4.52 5.11 -11.42
C LEU A 26 -3.40 5.65 -12.31
N LEU A 27 -2.83 6.81 -11.99
CA LEU A 27 -1.75 7.42 -12.76
C LEU A 27 -0.50 6.54 -12.79
N PHE A 28 0.04 6.20 -11.62
CA PHE A 28 1.28 5.43 -11.54
C PHE A 28 1.10 4.00 -12.03
N GLY A 29 -0.02 3.35 -11.71
CA GLY A 29 -0.35 2.02 -12.18
C GLY A 29 -0.45 1.97 -13.71
N THR A 30 -1.14 2.94 -14.32
CA THR A 30 -1.24 3.02 -15.79
C THR A 30 0.14 3.17 -16.42
N ILE A 31 0.98 4.08 -15.90
CA ILE A 31 2.35 4.28 -16.41
C ILE A 31 3.17 2.99 -16.29
N VAL A 32 3.20 2.38 -15.10
CA VAL A 32 4.00 1.18 -14.82
C VAL A 32 3.56 0.00 -15.68
N PHE A 33 2.26 -0.33 -15.69
CA PHE A 33 1.78 -1.47 -16.46
C PHE A 33 1.89 -1.25 -17.97
N THR A 34 1.73 -0.01 -18.45
CA THR A 34 1.98 0.31 -19.86
C THR A 34 3.44 0.05 -20.22
N ILE A 35 4.40 0.56 -19.44
CA ILE A 35 5.83 0.33 -19.65
C ILE A 35 6.16 -1.17 -19.62
N VAL A 36 5.60 -1.91 -18.67
CA VAL A 36 5.85 -3.36 -18.54
C VAL A 36 5.29 -4.14 -19.74
N PHE A 37 4.01 -3.96 -20.08
CA PHE A 37 3.40 -4.74 -21.17
C PHE A 37 4.02 -4.39 -22.52
N TRP A 38 4.16 -3.09 -22.81
CA TRP A 38 4.81 -2.64 -24.03
C TRP A 38 6.26 -3.11 -24.10
N GLY A 39 7.01 -2.94 -23.00
CA GLY A 39 8.42 -3.32 -22.96
C GLY A 39 8.64 -4.81 -23.16
N ILE A 40 7.80 -5.67 -22.58
CA ILE A 40 7.89 -7.12 -22.81
C ILE A 40 7.59 -7.46 -24.27
N ASP A 41 6.52 -6.90 -24.84
CA ASP A 41 6.09 -7.17 -26.21
C ASP A 41 7.12 -6.69 -27.24
N TYR A 42 7.67 -5.50 -27.03
CA TYR A 42 8.72 -4.92 -27.85
C TYR A 42 10.02 -5.72 -27.78
N SER A 43 10.38 -6.22 -26.59
CA SER A 43 11.71 -6.80 -26.38
C SER A 43 11.82 -8.27 -26.78
N LEU A 44 10.71 -9.01 -26.81
CA LEU A 44 10.71 -10.47 -26.98
C LEU A 44 9.92 -10.88 -28.23
N GLY A 45 10.65 -11.45 -29.19
CA GLY A 45 10.11 -11.94 -30.46
C GLY A 45 9.59 -13.38 -30.39
N THR A 46 9.29 -13.97 -31.55
CA THR A 46 8.80 -15.36 -31.68
C THR A 46 9.83 -16.41 -31.28
N GLY A 47 11.12 -16.05 -31.21
CA GLY A 47 12.18 -16.94 -30.70
C GLY A 47 12.16 -17.09 -29.18
N ASP A 48 11.53 -16.16 -28.45
CA ASP A 48 11.60 -16.03 -26.99
C ASP A 48 10.24 -16.26 -26.31
N GLU A 49 9.33 -16.99 -26.96
CA GLU A 49 7.94 -17.16 -26.49
C GLU A 49 7.84 -17.65 -25.05
N ALA A 50 8.70 -18.59 -24.65
CA ALA A 50 8.72 -19.11 -23.28
C ALA A 50 9.02 -18.02 -22.26
N LEU A 51 10.02 -17.17 -22.52
CA LEU A 51 10.37 -16.04 -21.65
C LEU A 51 9.28 -14.97 -21.65
N LYS A 52 8.69 -14.69 -22.81
CA LYS A 52 7.57 -13.76 -22.95
C LYS A 52 6.39 -14.18 -22.09
N VAL A 53 5.97 -15.44 -22.17
CA VAL A 53 4.91 -15.99 -21.32
C VAL A 53 5.28 -15.91 -19.84
N ALA A 54 6.53 -16.24 -19.48
CA ALA A 54 7.01 -16.18 -18.11
C ALA A 54 6.97 -14.77 -17.48
N LEU A 55 7.08 -13.71 -18.29
CA LEU A 55 7.01 -12.31 -17.82
C LEU A 55 5.59 -11.74 -17.90
N VAL A 56 4.88 -11.99 -19.01
CA VAL A 56 3.54 -11.44 -19.26
C VAL A 56 2.50 -12.02 -18.30
N LEU A 57 2.56 -13.33 -18.00
CA LEU A 57 1.56 -13.98 -17.15
C LEU A 57 1.55 -13.42 -15.72
N PRO A 58 2.70 -13.31 -15.01
CA PRO A 58 2.74 -12.60 -13.73
C PRO A 58 2.34 -11.12 -13.86
N ALA A 59 2.74 -10.43 -14.92
CA ALA A 59 2.37 -9.02 -15.11
C ALA A 59 0.84 -8.82 -15.19
N TYR A 60 0.12 -9.66 -15.94
CA TYR A 60 -1.35 -9.63 -15.96
C TYR A 60 -1.96 -9.99 -14.61
N PHE A 61 -1.41 -10.99 -13.92
CA PHE A 61 -1.85 -11.36 -12.58
C PHE A 61 -1.74 -10.18 -11.59
N PHE A 62 -0.59 -9.51 -11.57
CA PHE A 62 -0.38 -8.33 -10.73
C PHE A 62 -1.23 -7.14 -11.15
N ALA A 63 -1.47 -6.93 -12.46
CA ALA A 63 -2.39 -5.91 -12.96
C ALA A 63 -3.83 -6.17 -12.47
N GLY A 64 -4.30 -7.42 -12.51
CA GLY A 64 -5.61 -7.81 -11.98
C GLY A 64 -5.74 -7.53 -10.48
N ILE A 65 -4.74 -7.92 -9.69
CA ILE A 65 -4.68 -7.59 -8.25
C ILE A 65 -4.72 -6.07 -8.06
N PHE A 66 -3.91 -5.33 -8.83
CA PHE A 66 -3.83 -3.88 -8.72
C PHE A 66 -5.17 -3.20 -8.99
N ILE A 67 -5.92 -3.64 -10.01
CA ILE A 67 -7.27 -3.13 -10.30
C ILE A 67 -8.22 -3.35 -9.11
N VAL A 68 -8.20 -4.54 -8.49
CA VAL A 68 -9.02 -4.82 -7.30
C VAL A 68 -8.65 -3.87 -6.15
N LEU A 69 -7.36 -3.64 -5.91
CA LEU A 69 -6.89 -2.72 -4.88
C LEU A 69 -7.28 -1.27 -5.19
N LEU A 70 -7.24 -0.87 -6.47
CA LEU A 70 -7.60 0.47 -6.93
C LEU A 70 -9.09 0.75 -6.70
N VAL A 71 -9.96 -0.18 -7.11
CA VAL A 71 -11.41 -0.12 -6.80
C VAL A 71 -11.62 -0.08 -5.28
N GLY A 72 -10.88 -0.90 -4.54
CA GLY A 72 -10.87 -0.91 -3.08
C GLY A 72 -10.55 0.45 -2.46
N SER A 73 -9.57 1.17 -3.00
CA SER A 73 -9.18 2.51 -2.52
C SER A 73 -10.25 3.57 -2.76
N TYR A 74 -11.03 3.45 -3.84
CA TYR A 74 -12.11 4.37 -4.18
C TYR A 74 -13.38 4.12 -3.38
N ALA A 75 -13.72 2.85 -3.18
CA ALA A 75 -15.00 2.42 -2.61
C ALA A 75 -14.99 2.21 -1.09
N LEU A 76 -13.89 2.56 -0.40
CA LEU A 76 -13.75 2.29 1.03
C LEU A 76 -14.74 3.13 1.87
N ASP A 77 -15.69 2.45 2.50
CA ASP A 77 -16.62 3.04 3.45
C ASP A 77 -16.95 2.09 4.62
N TYR A 78 -17.49 2.68 5.67
CA TYR A 78 -17.88 1.98 6.89
C TYR A 78 -19.36 2.21 7.14
N ARG A 79 -20.10 1.14 7.48
CA ARG A 79 -21.53 1.22 7.75
C ARG A 79 -21.89 0.45 9.00
N ILE A 80 -22.90 0.92 9.74
CA ILE A 80 -23.53 0.14 10.80
C ILE A 80 -24.93 -0.19 10.32
N LYS A 81 -25.22 -1.49 10.23
CA LYS A 81 -26.50 -2.02 9.76
C LYS A 81 -26.82 -3.33 10.45
N ASP A 82 -28.05 -3.45 10.93
CA ASP A 82 -28.59 -4.68 11.54
C ASP A 82 -27.65 -5.29 12.60
N GLY A 83 -27.11 -4.45 13.49
CA GLY A 83 -26.19 -4.88 14.56
C GLY A 83 -24.79 -5.29 14.08
N ASN A 84 -24.42 -4.95 12.85
CA ASN A 84 -23.11 -5.25 12.28
C ASN A 84 -22.41 -3.98 11.82
N LEU A 85 -21.11 -3.90 12.10
CA LEU A 85 -20.18 -3.03 11.39
C LEU A 85 -19.79 -3.69 10.07
N LEU A 86 -20.10 -3.01 8.97
CA LEU A 86 -19.76 -3.38 7.61
C LEU A 86 -18.60 -2.51 7.13
N ILE A 87 -17.48 -3.14 6.78
CA ILE A 87 -16.37 -2.47 6.09
C ILE A 87 -16.55 -2.80 4.60
N CYS A 88 -16.97 -1.83 3.80
CA CYS A 88 -17.12 -2.00 2.36
C CYS A 88 -15.80 -1.63 1.68
N TRP A 89 -15.17 -2.58 1.02
CA TRP A 89 -13.87 -2.43 0.37
C TRP A 89 -13.92 -3.02 -1.04
N GLY A 90 -14.15 -2.16 -2.03
CA GLY A 90 -14.35 -2.58 -3.41
C GLY A 90 -15.52 -3.56 -3.52
N PHE A 91 -15.26 -4.75 -4.03
CA PHE A 91 -16.25 -5.83 -4.17
C PHE A 91 -16.48 -6.64 -2.90
N ARG A 92 -15.70 -6.41 -1.84
CA ARG A 92 -15.76 -7.19 -0.61
C ARG A 92 -16.42 -6.38 0.50
N THR A 93 -17.30 -7.03 1.26
CA THR A 93 -17.83 -6.46 2.50
C THR A 93 -17.41 -7.35 3.66
N ILE A 94 -16.64 -6.79 4.61
CA ILE A 94 -16.30 -7.47 5.85
C ILE A 94 -17.40 -7.16 6.87
N LYS A 95 -18.00 -8.19 7.46
CA LYS A 95 -19.04 -8.07 8.48
C LYS A 95 -18.48 -8.40 9.85
N ILE A 96 -18.60 -7.45 10.77
CA ILE A 96 -18.18 -7.58 12.17
C ILE A 96 -19.43 -7.35 13.02
N PRO A 97 -19.97 -8.39 13.68
CA PRO A 97 -21.06 -8.20 14.63
C PRO A 97 -20.62 -7.25 15.74
N LEU A 98 -21.46 -6.27 16.06
CA LEU A 98 -21.15 -5.31 17.13
C LEU A 98 -20.98 -6.00 18.49
N SER A 99 -21.74 -7.07 18.72
CA SER A 99 -21.63 -7.93 19.91
C SER A 99 -20.26 -8.61 20.08
N GLU A 100 -19.46 -8.70 19.01
CA GLU A 100 -18.11 -9.28 19.07
C GLU A 100 -17.03 -8.20 19.30
N ILE A 101 -17.39 -6.92 19.37
CA ILE A 101 -16.44 -5.83 19.64
C ILE A 101 -16.20 -5.76 21.15
N ASN A 102 -14.97 -6.05 21.54
CA ASN A 102 -14.56 -6.10 22.95
C ASN A 102 -14.02 -4.75 23.42
N GLU A 103 -13.24 -4.07 22.57
CA GLU A 103 -12.63 -2.78 22.88
C GLU A 103 -12.68 -1.85 21.67
N VAL A 104 -12.94 -0.57 21.95
CA VAL A 104 -12.99 0.52 20.97
C VAL A 104 -11.88 1.51 21.32
N ILE A 105 -10.83 1.56 20.50
CA ILE A 105 -9.65 2.37 20.77
C ILE A 105 -9.50 3.45 19.71
N LYS A 106 -9.36 4.71 20.14
CA LYS A 106 -8.95 5.83 19.30
C LYS A 106 -7.44 6.00 19.40
N VAL A 107 -6.75 5.69 18.31
CA VAL A 107 -5.31 5.90 18.19
C VAL A 107 -5.05 7.30 17.63
N THR A 108 -4.22 8.08 18.32
CA THR A 108 -3.73 9.40 17.90
C THR A 108 -2.20 9.39 17.79
N GLY A 109 -1.63 10.45 17.24
CA GLY A 109 -0.19 10.58 17.07
C GLY A 109 0.38 9.77 15.90
N LYS A 110 1.70 9.85 15.72
CA LYS A 110 2.38 9.17 14.61
C LYS A 110 2.47 7.66 14.87
N SER A 111 1.79 6.87 14.05
CA SER A 111 1.79 5.41 14.17
C SER A 111 2.95 4.77 13.41
N ASN A 112 3.69 3.86 14.06
CA ASN A 112 4.66 3.01 13.38
C ASN A 112 3.97 1.72 12.89
N LEU A 113 3.65 1.71 11.60
CA LEU A 113 2.90 0.63 10.94
C LEU A 113 3.80 -0.09 9.94
N TYR A 114 3.84 -1.41 10.01
CA TYR A 114 4.55 -2.22 9.03
C TYR A 114 3.73 -3.39 8.53
N SER A 115 3.92 -3.72 7.26
CA SER A 115 3.16 -4.75 6.56
C SER A 115 3.66 -6.14 6.93
N ILE A 116 2.77 -7.01 7.40
CA ILE A 116 3.00 -8.46 7.41
C ILE A 116 2.56 -9.00 6.05
N LEU A 117 1.33 -8.67 5.65
CA LEU A 117 0.73 -9.05 4.38
C LEU A 117 -0.31 -8.00 3.99
N GLY A 118 0.11 -6.99 3.25
CA GLY A 118 -0.76 -5.89 2.86
C GLY A 118 -0.11 -4.99 1.82
N VAL A 119 -0.94 -4.13 1.25
CA VAL A 119 -0.54 -3.14 0.24
C VAL A 119 -0.85 -1.75 0.75
N SER A 120 0.13 -0.86 0.57
CA SER A 120 0.02 0.54 0.93
C SER A 120 0.70 1.41 -0.12
N TRP A 121 0.07 2.55 -0.40
CA TRP A 121 0.65 3.65 -1.14
C TRP A 121 0.12 4.96 -0.53
N PRO A 122 0.65 6.14 -0.92
CA PRO A 122 0.24 7.40 -0.31
C PRO A 122 -1.28 7.55 -0.22
N GLY A 123 -1.78 7.58 1.02
CA GLY A 123 -3.18 7.76 1.32
C GLY A 123 -4.07 6.50 1.28
N TYR A 124 -3.51 5.30 1.19
CA TYR A 124 -4.26 4.04 1.22
C TYR A 124 -3.45 2.90 1.84
N MET A 125 -4.10 2.09 2.68
CA MET A 125 -3.50 0.95 3.35
C MET A 125 -4.54 -0.14 3.61
N VAL A 126 -4.33 -1.31 3.03
CA VAL A 126 -5.19 -2.49 3.23
C VAL A 126 -4.38 -3.75 3.41
N GLY A 127 -4.75 -4.56 4.39
CA GLY A 127 -4.15 -5.87 4.66
C GLY A 127 -3.81 -6.06 6.13
N LEU A 128 -2.97 -7.05 6.42
CA LEU A 128 -2.46 -7.32 7.75
C LEU A 128 -1.17 -6.55 8.01
N TYR A 129 -1.22 -5.68 9.01
CA TYR A 129 -0.12 -4.88 9.49
C TYR A 129 0.13 -5.17 10.96
N THR A 130 1.22 -4.66 11.49
CA THR A 130 1.42 -4.51 12.92
C THR A 130 1.58 -3.03 13.22
N ALA A 131 0.84 -2.55 14.22
CA ALA A 131 1.08 -1.27 14.86
C ALA A 131 2.00 -1.52 16.07
N LYS A 132 3.26 -1.09 15.99
CA LYS A 132 4.24 -1.28 17.08
C LYS A 132 3.71 -0.65 18.36
N GLY A 133 3.68 -1.41 19.46
CA GLY A 133 3.09 -1.00 20.73
C GLY A 133 1.59 -1.33 20.91
N LEU A 134 0.87 -1.68 19.85
CA LEU A 134 -0.55 -2.10 19.92
C LEU A 134 -0.79 -3.56 19.50
N GLY A 135 -0.01 -4.04 18.52
CA GLY A 135 -0.12 -5.41 18.00
C GLY A 135 -0.61 -5.49 16.55
N PRO A 136 -0.99 -6.70 16.09
CA PRO A 136 -1.42 -6.92 14.71
C PRO A 136 -2.77 -6.26 14.42
N VAL A 137 -2.98 -5.81 13.19
CA VAL A 137 -4.15 -5.04 12.77
C VAL A 137 -4.49 -5.31 11.30
N LYS A 138 -5.73 -5.71 11.04
CA LYS A 138 -6.29 -5.76 9.67
C LYS A 138 -6.71 -4.33 9.29
N MET A 139 -5.85 -3.66 8.56
CA MET A 139 -6.07 -2.30 8.10
C MET A 139 -7.05 -2.26 6.93
N TYR A 140 -8.00 -1.35 7.04
CA TYR A 140 -8.88 -0.89 5.97
C TYR A 140 -8.96 0.63 6.08
N ALA A 141 -7.91 1.31 5.62
CA ALA A 141 -7.67 2.69 5.99
C ALA A 141 -7.15 3.57 4.85
N THR A 142 -7.45 4.86 4.97
CA THR A 142 -6.87 6.00 4.27
C THR A 142 -6.17 6.89 5.29
N GLN A 143 -4.86 7.11 5.12
CA GLN A 143 -4.02 7.91 6.03
C GLN A 143 -3.91 7.41 7.49
N PRO A 144 -3.58 6.13 7.73
CA PRO A 144 -3.53 5.57 9.10
C PRO A 144 -2.33 6.04 9.93
N TYR A 145 -1.29 6.60 9.31
CA TYR A 145 -0.07 7.03 10.01
C TYR A 145 -0.29 8.18 11.01
N GLN A 146 -1.38 8.95 10.86
CA GLN A 146 -1.73 10.07 11.76
C GLN A 146 -2.78 9.67 12.81
N GLY A 147 -2.98 8.37 13.02
CA GLY A 147 -4.00 7.84 13.90
C GLY A 147 -5.18 7.22 13.15
N PHE A 148 -5.82 6.28 13.83
CA PHE A 148 -6.88 5.42 13.29
C PHE A 148 -7.75 4.90 14.44
N VAL A 149 -8.89 4.32 14.11
CA VAL A 149 -9.73 3.59 15.04
C VAL A 149 -9.28 2.14 15.05
N TYR A 150 -8.92 1.63 16.22
CA TYR A 150 -8.50 0.26 16.43
C TYR A 150 -9.59 -0.49 17.21
N LEU A 151 -10.19 -1.49 16.57
CA LEU A 151 -11.23 -2.31 17.14
C LEU A 151 -10.66 -3.68 17.50
N LYS A 152 -10.79 -4.08 18.76
CA LYS A 152 -10.52 -5.46 19.16
C LYS A 152 -11.81 -6.25 19.13
N THR A 153 -11.80 -7.36 18.41
CA THR A 153 -12.98 -8.23 18.26
C THR A 153 -12.60 -9.68 18.41
N ASN A 154 -13.60 -10.55 18.62
CA ASN A 154 -13.39 -12.00 18.64
C ASN A 154 -12.87 -12.56 17.28
N ARG A 155 -13.06 -11.83 16.17
CA ARG A 155 -12.55 -12.17 14.82
C ARG A 155 -11.18 -11.57 14.49
N GLY A 156 -10.58 -10.88 15.46
CA GLY A 156 -9.29 -10.22 15.36
C GLY A 156 -9.40 -8.69 15.44
N PHE A 157 -8.33 -8.04 15.01
CA PHE A 157 -8.12 -6.61 15.20
C PHE A 157 -8.30 -5.85 13.90
N PHE A 158 -9.03 -4.74 13.93
CA PHE A 158 -9.35 -3.95 12.73
C PHE A 158 -8.92 -2.50 12.89
N GLY A 159 -8.27 -1.95 11.87
CA GLY A 159 -7.83 -0.56 11.80
C GLY A 159 -8.62 0.21 10.74
N LEU A 160 -9.30 1.27 11.16
CA LEU A 160 -10.20 2.07 10.30
C LEU A 160 -9.85 3.56 10.39
N THR A 161 -10.10 4.32 9.34
CA THR A 161 -9.88 5.79 9.34
C THR A 161 -11.13 6.49 8.88
N PRO A 162 -12.21 6.49 9.69
CA PRO A 162 -13.43 7.22 9.35
C PRO A 162 -13.15 8.71 9.23
N THR A 163 -13.92 9.40 8.38
CA THR A 163 -13.75 10.83 8.13
C THR A 163 -13.97 11.69 9.38
N ASN A 164 -14.75 11.21 10.35
CA ASN A 164 -15.10 11.89 11.60
C ASN A 164 -15.25 10.87 12.75
N ASN A 165 -15.48 11.38 13.96
CA ASN A 165 -15.66 10.52 15.14
C ASN A 165 -17.05 9.89 15.24
N ALA A 166 -18.02 10.28 14.41
CA ALA A 166 -19.39 9.77 14.51
C ALA A 166 -19.46 8.23 14.39
N LEU A 167 -18.55 7.60 13.63
CA LEU A 167 -18.48 6.14 13.58
C LEU A 167 -18.03 5.53 14.91
N ILE A 168 -16.98 6.08 15.54
CA ILE A 168 -16.46 5.51 16.79
C ILE A 168 -17.45 5.74 17.93
N ASP A 169 -18.07 6.92 17.99
CA ASP A 169 -19.08 7.27 18.99
C ASP A 169 -20.29 6.34 18.87
N ARG A 170 -20.71 6.05 17.63
CA ARG A 170 -21.84 5.14 17.38
C ARG A 170 -21.53 3.69 17.73
N ILE A 171 -20.32 3.22 17.44
CA ILE A 171 -19.89 1.87 17.84
C ILE A 171 -19.88 1.78 19.38
N ALA A 172 -19.30 2.76 20.06
CA ALA A 172 -19.24 2.81 21.52
C ALA A 172 -20.66 2.79 22.15
N GLU A 173 -21.58 3.60 21.62
CA GLU A 173 -22.98 3.65 22.05
C GLU A 173 -23.71 2.31 21.85
N GLU A 174 -23.59 1.68 20.67
CA GLU A 174 -24.32 0.43 20.38
C GLU A 174 -23.69 -0.81 21.05
N THR A 175 -22.43 -0.73 21.47
CA THR A 175 -21.71 -1.84 22.14
C THR A 175 -21.62 -1.67 23.65
N ASP A 176 -22.07 -0.53 24.19
CA ASP A 176 -21.91 -0.15 25.60
C ASP A 176 -20.44 -0.26 26.04
N LYS A 177 -19.54 0.28 25.22
CA LYS A 177 -18.08 0.29 25.45
C LYS A 177 -17.56 1.71 25.56
N GLU A 178 -16.63 1.92 26.48
CA GLU A 178 -15.88 3.18 26.56
C GLU A 178 -14.86 3.29 25.43
N ILE A 179 -14.65 4.51 24.95
CA ILE A 179 -13.60 4.81 23.98
C ILE A 179 -12.29 4.99 24.73
N THR A 180 -11.35 4.06 24.54
CA THR A 180 -9.98 4.22 25.05
C THR A 180 -9.17 5.09 24.10
N TYR A 181 -8.46 6.09 24.62
CA TYR A 181 -7.58 6.93 23.83
C TYR A 181 -6.14 6.49 24.04
N ILE A 182 -5.44 6.21 22.94
CA ILE A 182 -4.01 5.89 22.97
C ILE A 182 -3.27 6.87 22.08
N ASP A 183 -2.37 7.63 22.70
CA ASP A 183 -1.45 8.49 21.97
C ASP A 183 -0.15 7.73 21.66
N MET A 184 0.08 7.47 20.37
CA MET A 184 1.28 6.79 19.91
C MET A 184 2.55 7.62 20.15
N ASP A 185 2.44 8.93 20.30
CA ASP A 185 3.59 9.80 20.57
C ASP A 185 4.01 9.75 22.06
N ALA A 186 3.13 9.27 22.94
CA ALA A 186 3.43 9.02 24.35
C ALA A 186 4.04 7.63 24.61
N ILE A 187 4.01 6.71 23.64
CA ILE A 187 4.59 5.37 23.78
C ILE A 187 6.13 5.47 23.75
N PRO A 188 6.85 4.86 24.72
CA PRO A 188 8.31 4.87 24.74
C PRO A 188 8.93 4.37 23.43
N PRO A 189 10.02 5.00 22.94
CA PRO A 189 10.69 4.62 21.69
C PRO A 189 11.11 3.14 21.63
N GLU A 190 11.41 2.53 22.77
CA GLU A 190 11.80 1.12 22.87
C GLU A 190 10.65 0.18 22.45
N ILE A 191 9.41 0.60 22.68
CA ILE A 191 8.20 -0.16 22.34
C ILE A 191 7.71 0.22 20.94
N LYS A 192 7.72 1.52 20.62
CA LYS A 192 7.27 2.06 19.32
C LYS A 192 8.23 1.67 18.19
N GLY A 193 9.50 1.45 18.50
CA GLY A 193 10.57 1.19 17.55
C GLY A 193 10.84 2.39 16.61
N ARG A 194 11.85 2.25 15.76
CA ARG A 194 12.13 3.22 14.70
C ARG A 194 11.14 3.08 13.54
N SER A 195 10.66 4.22 13.06
CA SER A 195 9.75 4.31 11.92
C SER A 195 10.54 4.60 10.65
N ILE A 196 10.24 3.86 9.58
CA ILE A 196 10.78 4.10 8.23
C ILE A 196 10.50 5.54 7.76
N LEU A 197 9.40 6.14 8.21
CA LEU A 197 9.00 7.50 7.81
C LEU A 197 9.92 8.57 8.40
N ASP A 198 10.42 8.33 9.61
CA ASP A 198 11.29 9.27 10.33
C ASP A 198 12.78 8.99 10.05
N ASP A 199 13.10 7.88 9.37
CA ASP A 199 14.46 7.51 8.98
C ASP A 199 14.92 8.24 7.72
N GLY A 200 15.78 9.25 7.91
CA GLY A 200 16.34 10.04 6.82
C GLY A 200 17.22 9.24 5.86
N PHE A 201 17.96 8.24 6.35
CA PHE A 201 18.86 7.45 5.53
C PHE A 201 18.10 6.43 4.67
N TYR A 202 17.13 5.72 5.26
CA TYR A 202 16.22 4.87 4.50
C TYR A 202 15.52 5.67 3.40
N ARG A 203 14.97 6.84 3.76
CA ARG A 203 14.27 7.72 2.82
C ARG A 203 15.18 8.20 1.68
N LEU A 204 16.44 8.54 1.99
CA LEU A 204 17.42 8.90 0.97
C LEU A 204 17.64 7.75 -0.03
N LEU A 205 17.93 6.54 0.46
CA LEU A 205 18.15 5.37 -0.39
C LEU A 205 16.92 5.02 -1.23
N TYR A 206 15.72 5.14 -0.65
CA TYR A 206 14.45 4.94 -1.35
C TYR A 206 14.26 5.96 -2.48
N ILE A 207 14.50 7.24 -2.22
CA ILE A 207 14.40 8.31 -3.23
C ILE A 207 15.42 8.09 -4.34
N LEU A 208 16.65 7.71 -4.02
CA LEU A 208 17.68 7.40 -5.02
C LEU A 208 17.25 6.25 -5.94
N ASN A 209 16.60 5.21 -5.41
CA ASN A 209 16.07 4.11 -6.24
C ASN A 209 15.03 4.63 -7.25
N ILE A 210 14.13 5.53 -6.81
CA ILE A 210 13.14 6.16 -7.69
C ILE A 210 13.84 7.00 -8.76
N LEU A 211 14.75 7.88 -8.34
CA LEU A 211 15.45 8.80 -9.26
C LEU A 211 16.24 8.04 -10.30
N LEU A 212 16.93 6.96 -9.92
CA LEU A 212 17.71 6.15 -10.84
C LEU A 212 16.83 5.40 -11.85
N LEU A 213 15.70 4.83 -11.40
CA LEU A 213 14.74 4.17 -12.28
C LEU A 213 14.10 5.16 -13.26
N VAL A 214 13.72 6.35 -12.79
CA VAL A 214 13.18 7.42 -13.63
C VAL A 214 14.24 7.92 -14.61
N ALA A 215 15.49 8.10 -14.17
CA ALA A 215 16.59 8.48 -15.05
C ALA A 215 16.79 7.46 -16.17
N PHE A 216 16.69 6.16 -15.88
CA PHE A 216 16.79 5.13 -16.90
C PHE A 216 15.62 5.18 -17.89
N ALA A 217 14.38 5.33 -17.42
CA ALA A 217 13.22 5.49 -18.29
C ALA A 217 13.32 6.75 -19.19
N VAL A 218 13.75 7.88 -18.61
CA VAL A 218 13.96 9.15 -19.33
C VAL A 218 15.08 9.02 -20.36
N TYR A 219 16.18 8.36 -20.00
CA TYR A 219 17.28 8.09 -20.93
C TYR A 219 16.78 7.36 -22.19
N LEU A 220 15.98 6.29 -22.05
CA LEU A 220 15.42 5.60 -23.20
C LEU A 220 14.47 6.47 -24.02
N ALA A 221 13.63 7.27 -23.35
CA ALA A 221 12.70 8.17 -24.03
C ALA A 221 13.42 9.27 -24.85
N VAL A 222 14.57 9.77 -24.36
CA VAL A 222 15.31 10.87 -25.00
C VAL A 222 16.22 10.37 -26.11
N PHE A 223 17.00 9.31 -25.86
CA PHE A 223 18.02 8.84 -26.80
C PHE A 223 17.50 7.81 -27.80
N PHE A 224 16.38 7.15 -27.49
CA PHE A 224 15.74 6.18 -28.36
C PHE A 224 14.24 6.49 -28.54
N PRO A 225 13.88 7.69 -29.04
CA PRO A 225 12.49 8.08 -29.23
C PRO A 225 11.81 7.15 -30.25
N GLY A 226 10.54 6.79 -30.00
CA GLY A 226 9.82 5.79 -30.81
C GLY A 226 10.41 4.37 -30.69
N SER A 227 11.29 4.18 -29.70
CA SER A 227 12.06 2.98 -29.34
C SER A 227 12.98 2.42 -30.41
N GLY A 228 13.75 3.24 -31.14
CA GLY A 228 14.91 2.77 -31.91
C GLY A 228 16.04 2.11 -31.07
N ALA A 229 15.76 1.70 -29.83
CA ALA A 229 16.65 1.01 -28.92
C ALA A 229 16.71 -0.49 -29.25
N PRO A 230 17.89 -1.12 -29.05
CA PRO A 230 17.99 -2.57 -29.02
C PRO A 230 16.95 -3.20 -28.07
N PRO A 231 16.24 -4.27 -28.49
CA PRO A 231 15.23 -4.96 -27.68
C PRO A 231 15.70 -5.30 -26.26
N PHE A 232 16.95 -5.74 -26.13
CA PHE A 232 17.56 -6.07 -24.85
C PHE A 232 17.57 -4.90 -23.86
N ILE A 233 17.82 -3.67 -24.31
CA ILE A 233 17.86 -2.49 -23.43
C ILE A 233 16.47 -2.17 -22.87
N VAL A 234 15.44 -2.30 -23.68
CA VAL A 234 14.05 -2.11 -23.24
C VAL A 234 13.67 -3.20 -22.23
N LEU A 235 14.13 -4.44 -22.43
CA LEU A 235 13.94 -5.53 -21.48
C LEU A 235 14.60 -5.20 -20.13
N LEU A 236 15.79 -4.62 -20.11
CA LEU A 236 16.46 -4.21 -18.88
C LEU A 236 15.63 -3.18 -18.08
N LEU A 237 14.93 -2.25 -18.74
CA LEU A 237 14.02 -1.33 -18.06
C LEU A 237 12.84 -2.09 -17.44
N VAL A 238 12.22 -3.03 -18.15
CA VAL A 238 11.13 -3.87 -17.61
C VAL A 238 11.59 -4.62 -16.36
N LEU A 239 12.77 -5.24 -16.43
CA LEU A 239 13.35 -5.96 -15.31
C LEU A 239 13.68 -5.02 -14.14
N ALA A 240 14.20 -3.82 -14.42
CA ALA A 240 14.44 -2.80 -13.39
C ALA A 240 13.16 -2.43 -12.64
N VAL A 241 12.06 -2.21 -13.37
CA VAL A 241 10.74 -1.90 -12.77
C VAL A 241 10.25 -3.05 -11.88
N ALA A 242 10.31 -4.29 -12.37
CA ALA A 242 9.88 -5.46 -11.60
C ALA A 242 10.72 -5.64 -10.32
N LEU A 243 12.05 -5.52 -10.44
CA LEU A 243 12.98 -5.64 -9.33
C LEU A 243 12.82 -4.49 -8.32
N PHE A 244 12.53 -3.27 -8.78
CA PHE A 244 12.27 -2.13 -7.91
C PHE A 244 11.11 -2.40 -6.94
N PHE A 245 9.96 -2.86 -7.45
CA PHE A 245 8.79 -3.17 -6.61
C PHE A 245 9.05 -4.34 -5.66
N PHE A 246 9.71 -5.39 -6.15
CA PHE A 246 10.11 -6.51 -5.31
C PHE A 246 11.05 -6.05 -4.19
N ASN A 247 12.07 -5.26 -4.53
CA ASN A 247 13.10 -4.84 -3.59
C ASN A 247 12.55 -3.93 -2.50
N ILE A 248 11.79 -2.89 -2.86
CA ILE A 248 11.21 -1.95 -1.88
C ILE A 248 10.25 -2.66 -0.92
N GLY A 249 9.40 -3.55 -1.43
CA GLY A 249 8.46 -4.30 -0.61
C GLY A 249 9.17 -5.23 0.39
N ASN A 250 10.32 -5.80 0.01
CA ASN A 250 11.14 -6.62 0.91
C ASN A 250 11.98 -5.77 1.87
N ALA A 251 12.55 -4.65 1.40
CA ALA A 251 13.33 -3.73 2.22
C ALA A 251 12.52 -3.17 3.39
N GLY A 252 11.26 -2.77 3.14
CA GLY A 252 10.38 -2.27 4.20
C GLY A 252 10.02 -3.33 5.25
N ARG A 253 9.87 -4.60 4.84
CA ARG A 253 9.66 -5.72 5.76
C ARG A 253 10.91 -6.03 6.57
N LEU A 254 12.07 -6.11 5.90
CA LEU A 254 13.33 -6.46 6.54
C LEU A 254 13.79 -5.39 7.54
N TYR A 255 13.56 -4.11 7.23
CA TYR A 255 13.86 -2.99 8.13
C TYR A 255 13.27 -3.17 9.54
N GLN A 256 12.11 -3.82 9.65
CA GLN A 256 11.42 -4.04 10.93
C GLN A 256 12.10 -5.07 11.83
N PHE A 257 12.94 -5.92 11.24
CA PHE A 257 13.75 -6.92 11.93
C PHE A 257 15.21 -6.48 12.04
N SER A 258 15.72 -5.76 11.04
CA SER A 258 17.07 -5.22 10.97
C SER A 258 17.13 -4.00 10.04
N GLU A 259 17.41 -2.82 10.61
CA GLU A 259 17.59 -1.58 9.85
C GLU A 259 18.64 -1.75 8.74
N MET A 260 19.79 -2.36 9.08
CA MET A 260 20.86 -2.67 8.15
C MET A 260 20.41 -3.59 7.01
N GLY A 261 19.54 -4.56 7.29
CA GLY A 261 18.97 -5.40 6.25
C GLY A 261 18.10 -4.59 5.28
N GLY A 262 17.27 -3.68 5.79
CA GLY A 262 16.50 -2.75 4.97
C GLY A 262 17.37 -1.87 4.07
N TYR A 263 18.43 -1.26 4.63
CA TYR A 263 19.37 -0.45 3.85
C TYR A 263 20.10 -1.28 2.79
N THR A 264 20.56 -2.47 3.15
CA THR A 264 21.30 -3.37 2.25
C THR A 264 20.45 -3.72 1.03
N LEU A 265 19.17 -4.06 1.22
CA LEU A 265 18.26 -4.32 0.10
C LEU A 265 18.11 -3.09 -0.81
N LEU A 266 17.90 -1.89 -0.25
CA LEU A 266 17.82 -0.67 -1.06
C LEU A 266 19.10 -0.39 -1.85
N VAL A 267 20.28 -0.64 -1.26
CA VAL A 267 21.58 -0.50 -1.95
C VAL A 267 21.72 -1.53 -3.07
N ILE A 268 21.29 -2.77 -2.87
CA ILE A 268 21.26 -3.79 -3.93
C ILE A 268 20.38 -3.33 -5.10
N GLY A 269 19.22 -2.74 -4.81
CA GLY A 269 18.34 -2.17 -5.85
C GLY A 269 19.01 -1.08 -6.67
N LEU A 270 19.74 -0.18 -6.01
CA LEU A 270 20.54 0.86 -6.67
C LEU A 270 21.62 0.24 -7.56
N ALA A 271 22.37 -0.72 -7.04
CA ALA A 271 23.46 -1.37 -7.77
C ALA A 271 22.93 -2.07 -9.03
N VAL A 272 21.86 -2.85 -8.92
CA VAL A 272 21.28 -3.57 -10.07
C VAL A 272 20.74 -2.60 -11.13
N THR A 273 19.96 -1.61 -10.72
CA THR A 273 19.43 -0.60 -11.66
C THR A 273 20.55 0.21 -12.31
N GLY A 274 21.60 0.53 -11.54
CA GLY A 274 22.79 1.22 -12.03
C GLY A 274 23.56 0.41 -13.06
N ILE A 275 23.75 -0.89 -12.83
CA ILE A 275 24.37 -1.80 -13.81
C ILE A 275 23.56 -1.84 -15.10
N PHE A 276 22.23 -1.95 -15.00
CA PHE A 276 21.37 -1.96 -16.19
C PHE A 276 21.47 -0.66 -16.99
N LEU A 277 21.52 0.49 -16.30
CA LEU A 277 21.73 1.78 -16.95
C LEU A 277 23.11 1.87 -17.61
N ILE A 278 24.17 1.37 -16.97
CA ILE A 278 25.52 1.33 -17.56
C ILE A 278 25.55 0.47 -18.83
N LEU A 279 24.93 -0.71 -18.80
CA LEU A 279 24.83 -1.57 -19.98
C LEU A 279 24.06 -0.87 -21.12
N ALA A 280 23.00 -0.13 -20.79
CA ALA A 280 22.24 0.65 -21.75
C ALA A 280 23.05 1.83 -22.33
N LEU A 281 23.99 2.39 -21.58
CA LEU A 281 24.90 3.45 -22.03
C LEU A 281 26.01 2.90 -22.94
N SER A 282 26.53 1.71 -22.66
CA SER A 282 27.59 1.11 -23.48
C SER A 282 27.15 0.76 -24.91
N GLU A 283 25.86 0.51 -25.13
CA GLU A 283 25.30 0.26 -26.46
C GLU A 283 25.27 1.50 -27.37
N ILE A 284 25.37 2.72 -26.81
CA ILE A 284 25.55 3.93 -27.64
C ILE A 284 27.00 4.08 -28.11
N THR A 285 27.96 3.48 -27.40
CA THR A 285 29.39 3.65 -27.67
C THR A 285 29.98 2.61 -28.64
N LEU A 286 29.18 1.65 -29.11
CA LEU A 286 29.53 0.64 -30.11
C LEU A 286 28.89 0.98 -31.47
#